data_AF-A0A941E1X4-F1
#
_entry.id   AF-A0A941E1X4-F1
#
_cell.length_a   1.000
_cell.length_b   1.000
_cell.length_c   1.000
_cell.angle_alpha   90.00
_cell.angle_beta   90.00
_cell.angle_gamma   90.00
#
_symmetry.space_group_name_H-M   'P 1'
#
loop_
_entity.id
_entity.type
_entity.pdbx_description
1 polymer ?
#
loop_
_entity_poly.entity_id
_entity_poly.type
_entity_poly.pdbx_seq_one_letter_code
_entity_poly.pdbx_strand_id
1 'polypeptide(L)'
;MKKGILAVIGFVLIFIVVACDNSASNEKEGKDVKEMVHNYSVGSTDDVSASITSEELIVTDSGNKETTYNLPEDEFFVSIAPFINTTHPCTNHSLTGCQGELVEKEFDVYIQDEEGNVVVDETMTSLKNGFIDLWLPRDKTFQVKMEYDGKTTESEISTFEGDNTCITTMQLS
;
A
#
# COMPACT_ATOMS: atom_id res chain seq x y z
N MET A 1 60.11 29.62 42.86
CA MET A 1 60.44 30.03 41.47
C MET A 1 59.98 28.89 40.56
N LYS A 2 58.79 29.00 39.98
CA LYS A 2 58.56 29.26 38.54
C LYS A 2 59.11 28.17 37.59
N LYS A 3 58.14 27.54 36.88
CA LYS A 3 58.19 26.94 35.53
C LYS A 3 58.68 25.47 35.48
N GLY A 4 58.09 24.57 34.68
CA GLY A 4 57.08 24.75 33.64
C GLY A 4 56.55 23.41 33.13
N ILE A 5 55.35 23.49 32.56
CA ILE A 5 54.52 22.46 31.92
C ILE A 5 55.20 21.93 30.65
N LEU A 6 55.07 20.63 30.39
CA LEU A 6 54.94 20.11 29.03
C LEU A 6 53.98 18.92 29.03
N ALA A 7 52.77 19.19 28.54
CA ALA A 7 51.77 18.20 28.17
C ALA A 7 52.15 17.59 26.81
N VAL A 8 52.09 16.26 26.69
CA VAL A 8 52.08 15.57 25.41
C VAL A 8 50.72 14.91 25.28
N ILE A 9 49.87 15.54 24.49
CA ILE A 9 48.56 15.07 24.09
C ILE A 9 48.77 14.03 22.98
N GLY A 10 48.57 12.75 23.30
CA GLY A 10 48.50 11.67 22.33
C GLY A 10 47.08 11.54 21.81
N PHE A 11 46.83 12.11 20.64
CA PHE A 11 45.56 12.05 19.91
C PHE A 11 45.39 10.63 19.33
N VAL A 12 44.61 9.78 20.00
CA VAL A 12 44.17 8.50 19.42
C VAL A 12 42.87 8.75 18.67
N LEU A 13 42.99 8.74 17.33
CA LEU A 13 41.88 8.78 16.38
C LEU A 13 41.00 7.54 16.57
N ILE A 14 39.82 7.75 17.16
CA ILE A 14 38.72 6.78 17.13
C ILE A 14 38.08 6.88 15.74
N PHE A 15 38.35 5.90 14.87
CA PHE A 15 37.54 5.69 13.68
C PHE A 15 36.19 5.12 14.10
N ILE A 16 35.20 5.99 14.28
CA ILE A 16 33.79 5.59 14.34
C ILE A 16 33.39 5.35 12.89
N VAL A 17 33.39 4.09 12.48
CA VAL A 17 32.70 3.68 11.25
C VAL A 17 31.21 3.87 11.53
N VAL A 18 30.67 5.00 11.06
CA VAL A 18 29.24 5.22 10.98
C VAL A 18 28.72 4.23 9.94
N ALA A 19 28.08 3.16 10.40
CA ALA A 19 27.22 2.37 9.56
C ALA A 19 26.07 3.28 9.13
N CYS A 20 25.99 3.59 7.84
CA CYS A 20 24.84 4.28 7.28
C CYS A 20 23.63 3.36 7.41
N ASP A 21 22.76 3.69 8.34
CA ASP A 21 21.46 3.06 8.53
C ASP A 21 20.51 3.59 7.44
N ASN A 22 20.54 2.96 6.26
CA ASN A 22 19.64 3.27 5.15
C ASN A 22 18.19 2.80 5.42
N SER A 23 17.96 2.06 6.50
CA SER A 23 16.64 1.55 6.87
C SER A 23 15.71 2.66 7.37
N ALA A 24 16.24 3.64 8.10
CA ALA A 24 15.44 4.72 8.67
C ALA A 24 14.89 5.71 7.62
N SER A 25 15.55 5.87 6.47
CA SER A 25 15.07 6.73 5.38
C SER A 25 13.96 6.06 4.56
N ASN A 26 14.15 4.79 4.18
CA ASN A 26 13.15 4.05 3.39
C ASN A 26 11.86 3.81 4.18
N GLU A 27 11.95 3.50 5.48
CA GLU A 27 10.75 3.33 6.31
C GLU A 27 9.91 4.62 6.42
N LYS A 28 10.56 5.77 6.44
CA LYS A 28 9.88 7.06 6.57
C LYS A 28 9.19 7.45 5.26
N GLU A 29 9.86 7.24 4.13
CA GLU A 29 9.30 7.45 2.79
C GLU A 29 8.13 6.49 2.51
N GLY A 30 8.27 5.22 2.89
CA GLY A 30 7.19 4.22 2.81
C GLY A 30 5.96 4.58 3.63
N LYS A 31 6.13 5.08 4.86
CA LYS A 31 4.99 5.54 5.68
C LYS A 31 4.29 6.75 5.07
N ASP A 32 5.03 7.66 4.46
CA ASP A 32 4.49 8.85 3.80
C ASP A 32 3.62 8.47 2.58
N VAL A 33 4.11 7.56 1.72
CA VAL A 33 3.33 7.13 0.55
C VAL A 33 2.07 6.35 0.92
N LYS A 34 2.10 5.51 1.96
CA LYS A 34 0.89 4.78 2.40
C LYS A 34 -0.19 5.73 2.93
N GLU A 35 0.22 6.77 3.66
CA GLU A 35 -0.69 7.82 4.12
C GLU A 35 -1.28 8.60 2.93
N MET A 36 -0.47 8.92 1.92
CA MET A 36 -0.94 9.55 0.69
C MET A 36 -1.98 8.68 -0.04
N VAL A 37 -1.68 7.40 -0.26
CA VAL A 37 -2.61 6.45 -0.90
C VAL A 37 -3.94 6.43 -0.14
N HIS A 38 -3.90 6.26 1.19
CA HIS A 38 -5.12 6.25 2.01
C HIS A 38 -5.93 7.54 1.85
N ASN A 39 -5.28 8.71 1.90
CA ASN A 39 -5.95 10.00 1.75
C ASN A 39 -6.64 10.15 0.39
N TYR A 40 -6.04 9.64 -0.69
CA TYR A 40 -6.67 9.64 -2.01
C TYR A 40 -7.88 8.68 -2.06
N SER A 41 -7.76 7.47 -1.52
CA SER A 41 -8.83 6.48 -1.53
C SER A 41 -10.08 6.92 -0.78
N VAL A 42 -9.94 7.63 0.34
CA VAL A 42 -11.09 8.09 1.15
C VAL A 42 -11.73 9.36 0.59
N GLY A 43 -11.21 9.90 -0.52
CA GLY A 43 -11.74 11.08 -1.20
C GLY A 43 -11.30 12.41 -0.59
N SER A 44 -10.10 12.50 -0.01
CA SER A 44 -9.61 13.72 0.67
C SER A 44 -8.98 14.78 -0.24
N THR A 45 -9.25 14.82 -1.55
CA THR A 45 -8.59 15.80 -2.44
C THR A 45 -9.47 16.28 -3.59
N ASP A 46 -9.88 17.55 -3.54
CA ASP A 46 -10.43 18.26 -4.69
C ASP A 46 -9.28 18.57 -5.69
N ASP A 47 -9.55 18.48 -6.99
CA ASP A 47 -8.68 18.92 -8.10
C ASP A 47 -7.38 18.13 -8.40
N VAL A 48 -7.27 16.86 -7.97
CA VAL A 48 -6.18 15.96 -8.38
C VAL A 48 -6.71 14.58 -8.78
N SER A 49 -6.03 13.89 -9.70
CA SER A 49 -6.25 12.47 -9.95
C SER A 49 -5.10 11.64 -9.44
N ALA A 50 -5.39 10.51 -8.80
CA ALA A 50 -4.39 9.57 -8.35
C ALA A 50 -4.68 8.15 -8.88
N SER A 51 -3.62 7.47 -9.28
CA SER A 51 -3.65 6.06 -9.67
C SER A 51 -2.43 5.35 -9.12
N ILE A 52 -2.53 4.04 -8.94
CA ILE A 52 -1.48 3.24 -8.32
C ILE A 52 -1.20 2.00 -9.14
N THR A 53 0.07 1.77 -9.44
CA THR A 53 0.57 0.57 -10.11
C THR A 53 1.17 -0.37 -9.06
N SER A 54 1.70 -1.51 -9.50
CA SER A 54 2.44 -2.43 -8.63
C SER A 54 3.65 -1.80 -7.95
N GLU A 55 4.20 -0.70 -8.48
CA GLU A 55 5.47 -0.10 -8.03
C GLU A 55 5.36 1.37 -7.64
N GLU A 56 4.39 2.11 -8.16
CA GLU A 56 4.32 3.57 -8.01
C GLU A 56 2.91 4.07 -7.70
N LEU A 57 2.83 5.07 -6.84
CA LEU A 57 1.72 6.01 -6.78
C LEU A 57 1.97 7.14 -7.78
N ILE A 58 1.01 7.39 -8.66
CA ILE A 58 1.05 8.43 -9.68
C ILE A 58 -0.03 9.46 -9.36
N VAL A 59 0.39 10.70 -9.10
CA VAL A 59 -0.51 11.82 -8.81
C VAL A 59 -0.42 12.87 -9.91
N THR A 60 -1.55 13.23 -10.48
CA THR A 60 -1.69 14.27 -11.51
C THR A 60 -2.44 15.47 -10.94
N ASP A 61 -1.84 16.66 -11.01
CA ASP A 61 -2.47 17.90 -10.57
C ASP A 61 -3.44 18.49 -11.62
N SER A 62 -4.17 19.53 -11.25
CA SER A 62 -5.08 20.25 -12.15
C SER A 62 -4.41 20.91 -13.38
N GLY A 63 -3.08 21.05 -13.35
CA GLY A 63 -2.27 21.49 -14.47
C GLY A 63 -1.84 20.35 -15.42
N ASN A 64 -2.27 19.11 -15.17
CA ASN A 64 -1.82 17.88 -15.83
C ASN A 64 -0.34 17.56 -15.60
N LYS A 65 0.25 18.01 -14.49
CA LYS A 65 1.61 17.63 -14.12
C LYS A 65 1.57 16.36 -13.27
N GLU A 66 2.32 15.35 -13.69
CA GLU A 66 2.46 14.09 -12.97
C GLU A 66 3.64 14.12 -11.99
N THR A 67 3.43 13.52 -10.82
CA THR A 67 4.46 13.23 -9.82
C THR A 67 4.32 11.78 -9.41
N THR A 68 5.43 11.02 -9.42
CA THR A 68 5.46 9.62 -9.02
C THR A 68 6.16 9.44 -7.68
N TYR A 69 5.69 8.47 -6.91
CA TYR A 69 6.22 8.07 -5.61
C TYR A 69 6.38 6.56 -5.59
N ASN A 70 7.58 6.08 -5.26
CA ASN A 70 7.83 4.65 -5.14
C ASN A 70 7.02 4.07 -3.98
N LEU A 71 6.43 2.89 -4.20
CA LEU A 71 5.80 2.12 -3.14
C LEU A 71 6.88 1.40 -2.30
N PRO A 72 6.52 0.92 -1.08
CA PRO A 72 7.44 0.13 -0.28
C PRO A 72 7.98 -1.10 -1.04
N GLU A 73 9.25 -1.42 -0.82
CA GLU A 73 9.96 -2.54 -1.48
C GLU A 73 9.46 -3.93 -1.03
N ASP A 74 8.73 -4.01 0.08
CA ASP A 74 8.26 -5.25 0.71
C ASP A 74 6.73 -5.42 0.68
N GLU A 75 5.98 -4.35 0.36
CA GLU A 75 4.52 -4.36 0.35
C GLU A 75 3.94 -3.97 -1.01
N PHE A 76 2.91 -4.72 -1.43
CA PHE A 76 2.13 -4.51 -2.63
C PHE A 76 0.77 -3.93 -2.27
N PHE A 77 0.35 -2.87 -2.98
CA PHE A 77 -0.99 -2.32 -2.84
C PHE A 77 -1.98 -3.04 -3.75
N VAL A 78 -3.08 -3.53 -3.18
CA VAL A 78 -4.23 -4.02 -3.96
C VAL A 78 -5.52 -3.46 -3.38
N SER A 79 -6.44 -3.08 -4.26
CA SER A 79 -7.75 -2.56 -3.90
C SER A 79 -8.83 -3.42 -4.53
N ILE A 80 -9.74 -3.95 -3.70
CA ILE A 80 -10.76 -4.92 -4.11
C ILE A 80 -12.15 -4.28 -3.97
N ALA A 81 -12.95 -4.30 -5.04
CA ALA A 81 -14.36 -3.93 -5.00
C ALA A 81 -15.25 -5.14 -5.32
N PRO A 82 -15.76 -5.84 -4.30
CA PRO A 82 -16.76 -6.87 -4.48
C PRO A 82 -18.06 -6.29 -5.04
N PHE A 83 -18.79 -7.10 -5.80
CA PHE A 83 -20.06 -6.67 -6.38
C PHE A 83 -21.09 -7.81 -6.39
N ILE A 84 -22.37 -7.45 -6.49
CA ILE A 84 -23.50 -8.37 -6.64
C ILE A 84 -24.04 -8.30 -8.07
N ASN A 85 -24.32 -7.09 -8.59
CA ASN A 85 -25.05 -6.94 -9.84
C ASN A 85 -24.19 -6.40 -10.98
N THR A 86 -23.36 -5.39 -10.71
CA THR A 86 -22.64 -4.66 -11.77
C THR A 86 -21.20 -4.40 -11.38
N THR A 87 -20.31 -4.55 -12.35
CA THR A 87 -18.89 -4.22 -12.22
C THR A 87 -18.39 -3.50 -13.49
N HIS A 88 -17.14 -3.07 -13.46
CA HIS A 88 -16.41 -2.53 -14.59
C HIS A 88 -15.00 -3.14 -14.66
N PRO A 89 -14.39 -3.24 -15.86
CA PRO A 89 -12.99 -3.64 -15.96
C PRO A 89 -12.09 -2.61 -15.26
N CYS A 90 -11.02 -3.09 -14.64
CA CYS A 90 -10.02 -2.28 -13.95
C CYS A 90 -8.69 -3.03 -13.95
N THR A 91 -7.57 -2.33 -14.11
CA THR A 91 -6.22 -2.93 -14.16
C THR A 91 -5.37 -2.27 -13.09
N ASN A 92 -5.00 -1.00 -13.31
CA ASN A 92 -4.42 -0.14 -12.29
C ASN A 92 -5.55 0.61 -11.58
N HIS A 93 -5.52 0.61 -10.25
CA HIS A 93 -6.58 1.22 -9.47
C HIS A 93 -6.52 2.74 -9.58
N SER A 94 -7.65 3.37 -9.92
CA SER A 94 -7.80 4.82 -9.83
C SER A 94 -8.40 5.18 -8.48
N LEU A 95 -7.53 5.60 -7.57
CA LEU A 95 -7.87 5.96 -6.18
C LEU A 95 -8.95 7.04 -6.11
N THR A 96 -8.96 7.96 -7.09
CA THR A 96 -9.87 9.12 -7.15
C THR A 96 -10.96 8.99 -8.21
N GLY A 97 -10.98 7.92 -9.02
CA GLY A 97 -11.83 7.83 -10.22
C GLY A 97 -12.67 6.56 -10.34
N CYS A 98 -12.31 5.47 -9.64
CA CYS A 98 -13.09 4.24 -9.64
C CYS A 98 -14.21 4.28 -8.60
N GLN A 99 -15.35 3.64 -8.92
CA GLN A 99 -16.50 3.53 -8.03
C GLN A 99 -17.05 2.10 -8.08
N GLY A 100 -16.90 1.38 -6.98
CA GLY A 100 -17.51 0.07 -6.72
C GLY A 100 -18.99 0.18 -6.35
N GLU A 101 -19.70 -0.94 -6.50
CA GLU A 101 -21.15 -1.04 -6.22
C GLU A 101 -21.46 -0.95 -4.72
N LEU A 102 -20.64 -1.60 -3.87
CA LEU A 102 -20.92 -1.81 -2.46
C LEU A 102 -20.15 -0.81 -1.59
N VAL A 103 -20.72 0.38 -1.42
CA VAL A 103 -20.16 1.49 -0.65
C VAL A 103 -20.47 1.36 0.85
N GLU A 104 -19.46 1.59 1.69
CA GLU A 104 -19.58 1.62 3.16
C GLU A 104 -20.31 0.37 3.71
N LYS A 105 -19.90 -0.81 3.20
CA LYS A 105 -20.40 -2.14 3.62
C LYS A 105 -19.32 -2.90 4.37
N GLU A 106 -19.74 -3.65 5.38
CA GLU A 106 -18.86 -4.54 6.15
C GLU A 106 -18.72 -5.88 5.44
N PHE A 107 -17.49 -6.35 5.29
CA PHE A 107 -17.15 -7.64 4.68
C PHE A 107 -16.30 -8.44 5.66
N ASP A 108 -16.54 -9.73 5.77
CA ASP A 108 -15.57 -10.63 6.39
C ASP A 108 -14.53 -11.01 5.33
N VAL A 109 -13.28 -10.63 5.56
CA VAL A 109 -12.17 -10.77 4.62
C VAL A 109 -11.16 -11.76 5.17
N TYR A 110 -10.91 -12.82 4.40
CA TYR A 110 -9.91 -13.83 4.71
C TYR A 110 -8.92 -13.95 3.56
N ILE A 111 -7.63 -13.79 3.86
CA ILE A 111 -6.54 -13.88 2.87
C ILE A 111 -5.43 -14.75 3.44
N GLN A 112 -5.02 -15.75 2.66
CA GLN A 112 -3.89 -16.62 2.99
C GLN A 112 -2.94 -16.76 1.80
N ASP A 113 -1.65 -16.97 2.08
CA ASP A 113 -0.67 -17.29 1.05
C ASP A 113 -0.68 -18.79 0.68
N GLU A 114 0.13 -19.17 -0.31
CA GLU A 114 0.25 -20.55 -0.79
C GLU A 114 0.81 -21.53 0.27
N GLU A 115 1.49 -21.03 1.30
CA GLU A 115 1.99 -21.83 2.41
C GLU A 115 0.92 -22.06 3.49
N GLY A 116 -0.25 -21.42 3.37
CA GLY A 116 -1.33 -21.45 4.34
C GLY A 116 -1.15 -20.47 5.49
N ASN A 117 -0.24 -19.49 5.36
CA ASN A 117 -0.13 -18.41 6.33
C ASN A 117 -1.26 -17.41 6.11
N VAL A 118 -2.05 -17.16 7.15
CA VAL A 118 -3.12 -16.15 7.12
C VAL A 118 -2.50 -14.77 7.27
N VAL A 119 -2.75 -13.89 6.30
CA VAL A 119 -2.28 -12.49 6.31
C VAL A 119 -3.38 -11.50 6.63
N VAL A 120 -4.64 -11.85 6.37
CA VAL A 120 -5.83 -11.07 6.77
C VAL A 120 -6.92 -12.05 7.21
N ASP A 121 -7.54 -11.79 8.35
CA ASP A 121 -8.73 -12.48 8.87
C ASP A 121 -9.51 -11.49 9.74
N GLU A 122 -10.18 -10.55 9.09
CA GLU A 122 -10.78 -9.38 9.73
C GLU A 122 -12.10 -8.97 9.05
N THR A 123 -12.99 -8.35 9.82
CA THR A 123 -14.14 -7.64 9.26
C THR A 123 -13.68 -6.23 8.85
N MET A 124 -13.81 -5.90 7.56
CA MET A 124 -13.38 -4.63 6.97
C MET A 124 -14.55 -3.89 6.34
N THR A 125 -14.57 -2.57 6.47
CA THR A 125 -15.58 -1.72 5.81
C THR A 125 -15.04 -1.19 4.48
N SER A 126 -15.79 -1.37 3.38
CA SER A 126 -15.46 -0.72 2.12
C SER A 126 -15.53 0.80 2.23
N LEU A 127 -14.66 1.49 1.51
CA LEU A 127 -14.57 2.94 1.51
C LEU A 127 -15.75 3.57 0.75
N LYS A 128 -15.78 4.91 0.72
CA LYS A 128 -16.79 5.68 -0.03
C LYS A 128 -16.79 5.38 -1.53
N ASN A 129 -15.63 5.03 -2.08
CA ASN A 129 -15.49 4.58 -3.46
C ASN A 129 -15.91 3.11 -3.66
N GLY A 130 -16.32 2.39 -2.60
CA GLY A 130 -16.76 0.99 -2.67
C GLY A 130 -15.64 -0.05 -2.71
N PHE A 131 -14.39 0.34 -2.50
CA PHE A 131 -13.24 -0.55 -2.47
C PHE A 131 -12.76 -0.83 -1.04
N ILE A 132 -12.04 -1.94 -0.85
CA ILE A 132 -11.26 -2.26 0.32
C ILE A 132 -9.78 -2.26 -0.10
N ASP A 133 -9.00 -1.38 0.53
CA ASP A 133 -7.58 -1.22 0.26
C ASP A 133 -6.74 -2.11 1.18
N LEU A 134 -5.75 -2.79 0.61
CA LEU A 134 -4.91 -3.75 1.30
C LEU A 134 -3.44 -3.52 0.92
N TRP A 135 -2.57 -3.74 1.91
CA TRP A 135 -1.13 -3.85 1.71
C TRP A 135 -0.72 -5.28 2.04
N LEU A 136 -0.31 -6.02 1.02
CA LEU A 136 0.06 -7.43 1.12
C LEU A 136 1.57 -7.60 0.90
N PRO A 137 2.20 -8.66 1.43
CA PRO A 137 3.58 -8.97 1.08
C PRO A 137 3.75 -9.15 -0.43
N ARG A 138 4.84 -8.60 -0.99
CA ARG A 138 5.20 -8.77 -2.41
C ARG A 138 5.59 -10.19 -2.76
N ASP A 139 5.63 -10.46 -4.08
CA ASP A 139 6.16 -11.67 -4.70
C ASP A 139 5.48 -12.96 -4.24
N LYS A 140 4.17 -12.86 -3.99
CA LYS A 140 3.34 -13.97 -3.52
C LYS A 140 2.01 -14.04 -4.26
N THR A 141 1.46 -15.26 -4.26
CA THR A 141 0.08 -15.53 -4.62
C THR A 141 -0.75 -15.72 -3.36
N PHE A 142 -1.98 -15.20 -3.36
CA PHE A 142 -2.90 -15.25 -2.25
C PHE A 142 -4.26 -15.80 -2.69
N GLN A 143 -4.87 -16.61 -1.81
CA GLN A 143 -6.28 -16.92 -1.90
C GLN A 143 -7.07 -15.92 -1.06
N VAL A 144 -7.97 -15.18 -1.71
CA VAL A 144 -8.85 -14.19 -1.11
C VAL A 144 -10.24 -14.76 -1.05
N LYS A 145 -10.85 -14.71 0.13
CA LYS A 145 -12.26 -15.01 0.35
C LYS A 145 -12.92 -13.80 1.01
N MET A 146 -14.10 -13.43 0.50
CA MET A 146 -14.89 -12.35 1.06
C MET A 146 -16.34 -12.79 1.24
N GLU A 147 -16.91 -12.43 2.38
CA GLU A 147 -18.31 -12.70 2.72
C GLU A 147 -19.06 -11.41 3.04
N TYR A 148 -20.31 -11.33 2.56
CA TYR A 148 -21.22 -10.23 2.84
C TYR A 148 -22.67 -10.71 2.74
N ASP A 149 -23.47 -10.48 3.78
CA ASP A 149 -24.91 -10.82 3.82
C ASP A 149 -25.20 -12.30 3.44
N GLY A 150 -24.35 -13.22 3.94
CA GLY A 150 -24.43 -14.66 3.65
C GLY A 150 -24.04 -15.05 2.22
N LYS A 151 -23.53 -14.11 1.41
CA LYS A 151 -22.98 -14.34 0.08
C LYS A 151 -21.48 -14.43 0.15
N THR A 152 -20.89 -15.24 -0.72
CA THR A 152 -19.44 -15.46 -0.72
C THR A 152 -18.85 -15.28 -2.12
N THR A 153 -17.58 -14.92 -2.15
CA THR A 153 -16.77 -14.87 -3.37
C THR A 153 -15.33 -15.22 -3.03
N GLU A 154 -14.66 -15.90 -3.95
CA GLU A 154 -13.28 -16.35 -3.80
C GLU A 154 -12.50 -16.02 -5.07
N SER A 155 -11.26 -15.58 -4.93
CA SER A 155 -10.35 -15.34 -6.04
C SER A 155 -8.92 -15.59 -5.62
N GLU A 156 -8.12 -16.06 -6.57
CA GLU A 156 -6.67 -16.01 -6.47
C GLU A 156 -6.18 -14.66 -7.00
N ILE A 157 -5.25 -14.03 -6.28
CA ILE A 157 -4.54 -12.82 -6.73
C ILE A 157 -3.04 -13.00 -6.53
N SER A 158 -2.24 -12.24 -7.27
CA SER A 158 -0.79 -12.21 -7.11
C SER A 158 -0.28 -10.78 -6.92
N THR A 159 0.93 -10.66 -6.38
CA THR A 159 1.54 -9.40 -5.94
C THR A 159 2.94 -9.20 -6.53
N PHE A 160 3.15 -9.69 -7.75
CA PHE A 160 4.40 -9.54 -8.50
C PHE A 160 4.45 -8.18 -9.21
N GLU A 161 5.66 -7.78 -9.60
CA GLU A 161 5.85 -6.61 -10.46
C GLU A 161 4.99 -6.72 -11.74
N GLY A 162 4.27 -5.65 -12.06
CA GLY A 162 3.36 -5.58 -13.21
C GLY A 162 1.96 -6.14 -12.95
N ASP A 163 1.69 -6.76 -11.80
CA ASP A 163 0.33 -7.24 -11.47
C ASP A 163 -0.67 -6.09 -11.26
N ASN A 164 -1.94 -6.42 -11.49
CA ASN A 164 -3.05 -5.48 -11.35
C ASN A 164 -3.23 -5.09 -9.88
N THR A 165 -3.42 -3.79 -9.62
CA THR A 165 -3.73 -3.26 -8.28
C THR A 165 -5.23 -3.09 -8.03
N CYS A 166 -6.07 -3.36 -9.04
CA CYS A 166 -7.51 -3.17 -8.98
C CYS A 166 -8.26 -4.47 -9.26
N ILE A 167 -8.97 -4.99 -8.27
CA ILE A 167 -9.72 -6.25 -8.38
C ILE A 167 -11.22 -5.94 -8.34
N THR A 168 -11.87 -6.05 -9.50
CA THR A 168 -13.31 -5.81 -9.67
C THR A 168 -14.04 -7.05 -10.22
N THR A 169 -13.40 -8.21 -10.16
CA THR A 169 -13.89 -9.49 -10.70
C THR A 169 -14.58 -10.38 -9.67
N MET A 170 -14.58 -9.98 -8.40
CA MET A 170 -15.11 -10.78 -7.28
C MET A 170 -16.61 -10.55 -7.11
N GLN A 171 -17.41 -11.36 -7.82
CA GLN A 171 -18.87 -11.35 -7.70
C GLN A 171 -19.33 -12.21 -6.52
N LEU A 172 -20.15 -11.64 -5.65
CA LEU A 172 -20.80 -12.29 -4.52
C LEU A 172 -22.03 -13.07 -4.98
N SER A 173 -22.10 -14.36 -4.63
CA SER A 173 -23.26 -15.22 -4.89
C SER A 173 -23.83 -15.83 -3.63
#